data_AF-A0A352S5G0-F1
#
_entry.id   AF-A0A352S5G0-F1
#
_cell.length_a   1.000
_cell.length_b   1.000
_cell.length_c   1.000
_cell.angle_alpha   90.00
_cell.angle_beta   90.00
_cell.angle_gamma   90.00
#
_symmetry.space_group_name_H-M   'P 1'
#
loop_
_entity.id
_entity.type
_entity.pdbx_description
1 polymer ?
#
loop_
_entity_poly.entity_id
_entity_poly.type
_entity_poly.pdbx_seq_one_letter_code
_entity_poly.pdbx_strand_id
1 'polypeptide(L)'
;MALYQLGEIAPTIHDDAYVAAEATIIGNVTLKARASAWPGVVIRGDNEPIVVGEDTNIQEGSVLHTDPGRPLTLGDKVSIGH
;
A
#
# COMPACT_ATOMS: atom_id res chain seq x y z
N MET A 1 3.41 8.66 11.82
CA MET A 1 4.38 7.59 11.49
C MET A 1 3.59 6.60 10.66
N ALA A 2 3.76 6.59 9.34
CA ALA A 2 2.87 5.86 8.43
C ALA A 2 3.51 4.64 7.77
N LEU A 3 4.84 4.53 7.81
CA LEU A 3 5.63 3.51 7.12
C LEU A 3 6.43 2.71 8.15
N TYR A 4 6.32 1.38 8.10
CA TYR A 4 6.94 0.47 9.05
C TYR A 4 7.76 -0.59 8.31
N GLN A 5 9.04 -0.69 8.67
CA GLN A 5 9.93 -1.75 8.23
C GLN A 5 9.66 -3.03 9.05
N LEU A 6 9.63 -4.18 8.37
CA LEU A 6 9.48 -5.51 8.95
C LEU A 6 10.75 -6.33 8.67
N GLY A 7 11.60 -6.50 9.68
CA GLY A 7 12.93 -7.09 9.49
C GLY A 7 13.77 -6.23 8.55
N GLU A 8 14.21 -6.79 7.43
CA GLU A 8 14.96 -6.07 6.38
C GLU A 8 14.06 -5.46 5.29
N ILE A 9 12.75 -5.66 5.37
CA ILE A 9 11.81 -5.28 4.29
C ILE A 9 11.06 -4.01 4.68
N ALA A 10 11.23 -2.95 3.90
CA ALA A 10 10.52 -1.68 4.09
C ALA A 10 9.62 -1.35 2.88
N PRO A 11 8.55 -0.57 3.09
CA PRO A 11 7.73 -0.09 1.97
C PRO A 11 8.56 0.72 0.98
N THR A 12 8.35 0.48 -0.32
CA THR A 12 8.90 1.26 -1.42
C THR A 12 7.83 2.23 -1.91
N ILE A 13 7.99 3.51 -1.59
CA ILE A 13 7.04 4.56 -1.92
C ILE A 13 7.67 5.47 -2.97
N HIS A 14 7.03 5.62 -4.12
CA HIS A 14 7.45 6.58 -5.13
C HIS A 14 7.29 8.02 -4.61
N ASP A 15 8.19 8.94 -4.98
CA ASP A 15 8.17 10.33 -4.50
C ASP A 15 6.86 11.07 -4.81
N ASP A 16 6.24 10.77 -5.96
CA ASP A 16 4.92 11.31 -6.36
C ASP A 16 3.71 10.61 -5.70
N ALA A 17 3.91 9.58 -4.88
CA ALA A 17 2.80 8.90 -4.20
C ALA A 17 2.36 9.70 -2.98
N TYR A 18 1.06 9.67 -2.69
CA TYR A 18 0.49 10.28 -1.49
C TYR A 18 0.22 9.22 -0.42
N VAL A 19 0.74 9.44 0.79
CA VAL A 19 0.43 8.62 1.97
C VAL A 19 -0.05 9.54 3.07
N ALA A 20 -1.33 9.42 3.43
CA ALA A 20 -1.90 10.16 4.55
C ALA A 20 -1.15 9.86 5.86
N ALA A 21 -1.08 10.84 6.77
CA ALA A 21 -0.34 10.70 8.03
C ALA A 21 -0.91 9.58 8.93
N GLU A 22 -2.20 9.29 8.77
CA GLU A 22 -2.99 8.27 9.47
C GLU A 22 -2.97 6.90 8.79
N ALA A 23 -2.43 6.78 7.57
CA ALA A 23 -2.29 5.49 6.90
C ALA A 23 -1.18 4.65 7.56
N THR A 24 -1.33 3.33 7.50
CA THR A 24 -0.34 2.37 8.02
C THR A 24 0.10 1.42 6.91
N ILE A 25 1.35 1.52 6.50
CA ILE A 25 1.95 0.70 5.44
C ILE A 25 3.15 -0.07 6.02
N ILE A 26 3.10 -1.39 5.95
CA ILE A 26 4.04 -2.28 6.65
C ILE A 26 4.65 -3.27 5.67
N GLY A 27 5.98 -3.43 5.70
CA GLY A 27 6.68 -4.53 5.03
C GLY A 27 6.75 -4.40 3.51
N ASN A 28 6.53 -5.51 2.79
CA ASN A 28 6.73 -5.65 1.35
C ASN A 28 5.60 -4.99 0.53
N VAL A 29 5.56 -3.66 0.57
CA VAL A 29 4.54 -2.86 -0.12
C VAL A 29 5.22 -1.92 -1.10
N THR A 30 4.72 -1.87 -2.33
CA THR A 30 5.15 -0.91 -3.35
C THR A 30 4.00 0.00 -3.72
N LEU A 31 4.16 1.32 -3.54
CA LEU A 31 3.28 2.34 -4.12
C LEU A 31 3.98 2.99 -5.31
N LYS A 32 3.43 2.82 -6.51
CA LYS A 32 3.95 3.48 -7.73
C LYS A 32 3.55 4.96 -7.79
N ALA A 33 4.05 5.65 -8.82
CA ALA A 33 3.83 7.09 -9.03
C ALA A 33 2.33 7.46 -8.97
N ARG A 34 2.01 8.54 -8.24
CA ARG A 34 0.65 9.07 -8.08
C ARG A 34 -0.35 8.11 -7.45
N ALA A 35 0.10 6.96 -6.92
CA ALA A 35 -0.74 6.14 -6.05
C ALA A 35 -1.07 6.91 -4.77
N SER A 36 -2.26 6.69 -4.19
CA SER A 36 -2.68 7.38 -2.96
C SER A 36 -3.26 6.43 -1.93
N ALA A 37 -2.75 6.49 -0.70
CA ALA A 37 -3.30 5.84 0.49
C ALA A 37 -3.91 6.91 1.41
N TRP A 38 -5.22 6.84 1.59
CA TRP A 38 -6.01 7.84 2.31
C TRP A 38 -6.07 7.56 3.83
N PRO A 39 -6.59 8.48 4.66
CA PRO A 39 -6.59 8.32 6.11
C PRO A 39 -7.19 6.99 6.58
N GLY A 40 -6.51 6.32 7.51
CA GLY A 40 -6.95 5.04 8.09
C GLY A 40 -6.74 3.81 7.20
N VAL A 41 -6.18 3.95 6.00
CA VAL A 41 -5.78 2.81 5.17
C VAL A 41 -4.75 1.95 5.88
N VAL A 42 -4.90 0.63 5.81
CA VAL A 42 -3.89 -0.33 6.27
C VAL A 42 -3.46 -1.23 5.12
N ILE A 43 -2.17 -1.20 4.78
CA ILE A 43 -1.55 -2.10 3.81
C ILE A 43 -0.45 -2.88 4.51
N ARG A 44 -0.63 -4.20 4.65
CA ARG A 44 0.31 -5.05 5.39
C ARG A 44 0.89 -6.11 4.45
N GLY A 45 2.09 -5.89 3.94
CA GLY A 45 2.83 -6.83 3.11
C GLY A 45 3.76 -7.71 3.93
N ASP A 46 3.24 -8.44 4.92
CA ASP A 46 4.04 -9.31 5.79
C ASP A 46 4.14 -10.77 5.33
N ASN A 47 3.11 -11.26 4.62
CA ASN A 47 3.08 -12.61 4.05
C ASN A 47 3.63 -12.65 2.62
N GLU A 48 3.09 -11.81 1.74
CA GLU A 48 3.41 -11.73 0.32
C GLU A 48 3.44 -10.27 -0.13
N PRO A 49 4.13 -9.94 -1.25
CA PRO A 49 4.20 -8.59 -1.76
C PRO A 49 2.81 -8.02 -2.11
N ILE A 50 2.67 -6.73 -1.85
CA ILE A 50 1.53 -5.91 -2.29
C ILE A 50 2.04 -4.81 -3.20
N VAL A 51 1.53 -4.76 -4.43
CA VAL A 51 1.89 -3.73 -5.42
C VAL A 51 0.66 -2.90 -5.77
N VAL A 52 0.79 -1.59 -5.65
CA VAL A 52 -0.22 -0.61 -6.07
C VAL A 52 0.28 0.11 -7.32
N GLY A 53 -0.47 -0.03 -8.41
CA GLY A 53 -0.20 0.59 -9.71
C GLY A 53 -0.23 2.12 -9.71
N GLU A 54 0.16 2.71 -10.84
CA GLU A 54 0.15 4.16 -11.01
C GLU A 54 -1.27 4.72 -10.99
N ASP A 55 -1.43 5.95 -10.49
CA ASP A 55 -2.73 6.64 -10.44
C ASP A 55 -3.85 5.85 -9.71
N THR A 56 -3.47 4.92 -8.84
CA THR A 56 -4.42 4.09 -8.07
C THR A 56 -4.68 4.67 -6.70
N ASN A 57 -5.95 4.76 -6.29
CA ASN A 57 -6.35 5.25 -4.97
C ASN A 57 -6.92 4.15 -4.08
N ILE A 58 -6.50 4.15 -2.82
CA ILE A 58 -6.98 3.29 -1.75
C ILE A 58 -7.63 4.21 -0.73
N GLN A 59 -8.97 4.23 -0.73
CA GLN A 59 -9.75 5.17 0.07
C GLN A 59 -9.80 4.78 1.54
N GLU A 60 -10.37 5.67 2.34
CA GLU A 60 -10.30 5.67 3.79
C GLU A 60 -10.69 4.33 4.42
N GLY A 61 -9.94 3.90 5.43
CA GLY A 61 -10.26 2.68 6.19
C GLY A 61 -10.11 1.35 5.43
N SER A 62 -9.77 1.37 4.13
CA SER A 62 -9.53 0.16 3.36
C SER A 62 -8.36 -0.67 3.91
N VAL A 63 -8.49 -2.00 3.86
CA VAL A 63 -7.47 -2.95 4.34
C VAL A 63 -6.99 -3.85 3.21
N LEU A 64 -5.69 -3.85 2.95
CA LEU A 64 -5.03 -4.71 1.98
C LEU A 64 -4.11 -5.69 2.71
N HIS A 65 -4.34 -6.99 2.50
CA HIS A 65 -3.55 -8.07 3.08
C HIS A 65 -3.44 -9.24 2.09
N THR A 66 -2.55 -10.19 2.38
CA THR A 66 -2.25 -11.33 1.53
C THR A 66 -2.12 -12.62 2.33
N ASP A 67 -2.36 -13.75 1.66
CA ASP A 67 -2.07 -15.09 2.17
C ASP A 67 -0.80 -15.63 1.50
N PRO A 68 -0.07 -16.57 2.14
CA PRO A 68 1.09 -17.23 1.54
C PRO A 68 0.81 -17.81 0.14
N GLY A 69 1.67 -17.50 -0.82
CA GLY A 69 1.53 -17.88 -2.23
C GLY A 69 0.48 -17.08 -3.02
N ARG A 70 -0.12 -16.05 -2.43
CA ARG A 70 -1.19 -15.22 -3.02
C ARG A 70 -0.85 -13.72 -2.92
N PRO A 71 0.10 -13.22 -3.72
CA PRO A 71 0.42 -11.79 -3.74
C PRO A 71 -0.74 -10.95 -4.25
N LEU A 72 -0.78 -9.67 -3.87
CA LEU A 72 -1.79 -8.71 -4.32
C LEU A 72 -1.16 -7.71 -5.28
N THR A 73 -1.77 -7.54 -6.45
CA THR A 73 -1.39 -6.49 -7.41
C THR A 73 -2.63 -5.73 -7.83
N LEU A 74 -2.69 -4.45 -7.47
CA LEU A 74 -3.62 -3.50 -8.06
C LEU A 74 -2.99 -2.92 -9.32
N GLY A 75 -3.72 -2.98 -10.43
CA GLY A 75 -3.30 -2.35 -11.68
C GLY A 75 -3.26 -0.83 -11.60
N ASP A 76 -2.95 -0.20 -12.73
CA ASP A 76 -2.95 1.26 -12.85
C ASP A 76 -4.39 1.78 -12.94
N LYS A 77 -4.64 3.00 -12.42
CA LYS A 77 -5.93 3.71 -12.47
C LYS A 77 -7.09 2.93 -11.82
N VAL A 78 -6.79 2.18 -10.76
CA VAL A 78 -7.77 1.48 -9.96
C VAL A 78 -8.27 2.40 -8.84
N SER A 79 -9.55 2.30 -8.50
CA SER A 79 -10.12 2.94 -7.31
C SER A 79 -10.63 1.86 -6.36
N ILE A 80 -10.06 1.80 -5.16
CA ILE A 80 -10.57 0.99 -4.05
C ILE A 80 -11.35 1.93 -3.14
N GLY A 81 -12.68 1.79 -3.14
CA GLY A 81 -13.57 2.57 -2.28
C GLY A 81 -13.46 2.18 -0.81
N HIS A 82 -13.88 3.09 0.08
CA HIS A 82 -14.00 2.86 1.51
C HIS A 82 -15.01 1.76 1.88
#